data_AF-A0A139NFW4-F1
#
_entry.id   AF-A0A139NFW4-F1
#
_cell.length_a   1.000
_cell.length_b   1.000
_cell.length_c   1.000
_cell.angle_alpha   90.00
_cell.angle_beta   90.00
_cell.angle_gamma   90.00
#
_symmetry.space_group_name_H-M   'P 1'
#
loop_
_entity.id
_entity.type
_entity.pdbx_description
1 polymer ?
#
loop_
_entity_poly.entity_id
_entity_poly.type
_entity_poly.pdbx_seq_one_letter_code
_entity_poly.pdbx_strand_id
1 'polypeptide(L)'
;MNVFLWFLFPMTFMVFIFGIDSSNKLKRMQGRIKSLERNRKGEKTMSRFLKEMIGKKPMITSELIGTNDWLVVDVDEDWVKLSKTDKKGQTKTKLMRIEDIRSVELLEK
;
A
#
# COMPACT_ATOMS: atom_id res chain seq x y z
N MET A 1 -61.33 -4.73 -14.80
CA MET A 1 -60.13 -5.30 -14.13
C MET A 1 -59.26 -5.90 -15.22
N ASN A 2 -58.19 -5.30 -15.73
CA ASN A 2 -56.85 -5.31 -15.10
C ASN A 2 -55.79 -4.48 -15.89
N VAL A 3 -56.19 -3.48 -16.69
CA VAL A 3 -55.21 -2.70 -17.49
C VAL A 3 -54.22 -1.95 -16.59
N PHE A 4 -54.67 -1.49 -15.42
CA PHE A 4 -53.82 -0.81 -14.43
C PHE A 4 -52.71 -1.70 -13.87
N LEU A 5 -52.97 -3.01 -13.69
CA LEU A 5 -51.99 -4.00 -13.24
C LEU A 5 -50.90 -4.26 -14.29
N TRP A 6 -51.24 -4.14 -15.57
CA TRP A 6 -50.29 -4.36 -16.67
C TRP A 6 -49.28 -3.21 -16.83
N PHE A 7 -49.65 -1.98 -16.43
CA PHE A 7 -48.71 -0.84 -16.39
C PHE A 7 -47.87 -0.78 -15.11
N LEU A 8 -48.40 -1.26 -13.98
CA LEU A 8 -47.68 -1.24 -12.70
C LEU A 8 -46.50 -2.21 -12.68
N PHE A 9 -46.67 -3.38 -13.30
CA PHE A 9 -45.67 -4.46 -13.33
C PHE A 9 -44.34 -4.10 -14.05
N PRO A 10 -44.33 -3.48 -15.25
CA PRO A 10 -43.09 -3.05 -15.88
C PRO A 10 -42.43 -1.88 -15.12
N MET A 11 -43.22 -1.02 -14.48
CA MET A 11 -42.69 0.12 -13.71
C MET A 11 -41.92 -0.35 -12.48
N THR A 12 -42.45 -1.33 -11.73
CA THR A 12 -41.76 -1.91 -10.57
C THR A 12 -40.55 -2.75 -10.98
N PHE A 13 -40.64 -3.49 -12.09
CA PHE A 13 -39.52 -4.28 -12.63
C PHE A 13 -38.36 -3.38 -13.06
N MET A 14 -38.64 -2.23 -13.68
CA MET A 14 -37.61 -1.27 -14.09
C MET A 14 -36.88 -0.67 -12.89
N VAL A 15 -37.59 -0.28 -11.83
CA VAL A 15 -36.97 0.20 -10.58
C VAL A 15 -36.10 -0.89 -9.94
N PHE A 16 -36.53 -2.15 -9.98
CA PHE A 16 -35.78 -3.28 -9.41
C PHE A 16 -34.45 -3.54 -10.14
N ILE A 17 -34.45 -3.53 -11.48
CA ILE A 17 -33.24 -3.73 -12.29
C ILE A 17 -32.23 -2.59 -12.10
N PHE A 18 -32.70 -1.34 -12.09
CA PHE A 18 -31.82 -0.18 -11.81
C PHE A 18 -31.27 -0.20 -10.37
N GLY A 19 -32.06 -0.67 -9.41
CA GLY A 19 -31.63 -0.85 -8.02
C GLY A 19 -30.49 -1.86 -7.87
N ILE A 20 -30.56 -3.00 -8.57
CA ILE A 20 -29.53 -4.06 -8.50
C ILE A 20 -28.18 -3.57 -9.04
N ASP A 21 -28.14 -2.91 -10.19
CA ASP A 21 -26.89 -2.43 -10.79
C ASP A 21 -26.15 -1.45 -9.86
N SER A 22 -26.90 -0.52 -9.26
CA SER A 22 -26.35 0.46 -8.31
C SER A 22 -25.73 -0.20 -7.07
N SER A 23 -26.36 -1.27 -6.55
CA SER A 23 -25.86 -2.01 -5.38
C SER A 23 -24.55 -2.75 -5.65
N ASN A 24 -24.42 -3.35 -6.85
CA ASN A 24 -23.22 -4.06 -7.25
C ASN A 24 -22.04 -3.11 -7.45
N LYS A 25 -22.30 -1.93 -8.04
CA LYS A 25 -21.31 -0.86 -8.17
C LYS A 25 -20.85 -0.34 -6.79
N LEU A 26 -21.79 -0.14 -5.87
CA LEU A 26 -21.49 0.31 -4.51
C LEU A 26 -20.60 -0.70 -3.75
N LYS A 27 -20.92 -1.99 -3.84
CA LYS A 27 -20.10 -3.06 -3.21
C LYS A 27 -18.68 -3.10 -3.77
N ARG A 28 -18.52 -2.98 -5.10
CA ARG A 28 -17.19 -2.92 -5.74
C ARG A 28 -16.40 -1.71 -5.28
N MET A 29 -17.04 -0.54 -5.17
CA MET A 29 -16.41 0.68 -4.70
C MET A 29 -15.97 0.58 -3.24
N GLN A 30 -16.83 0.05 -2.35
CA GLN A 30 -16.48 -0.19 -0.94
C GLN A 30 -15.30 -1.16 -0.79
N GLY A 31 -15.25 -2.22 -1.59
CA GLY A 31 -14.12 -3.16 -1.60
C GLY A 31 -12.80 -2.50 -2.01
N ARG A 32 -12.84 -1.63 -3.03
CA ARG A 32 -11.66 -0.84 -3.46
C ARG A 32 -11.19 0.12 -2.37
N ILE A 33 -12.11 0.84 -1.72
CA ILE A 33 -11.77 1.76 -0.61
C ILE A 33 -11.12 1.00 0.54
N LYS A 34 -11.68 -0.15 0.94
CA LYS A 34 -11.13 -0.97 2.03
C LYS A 34 -9.72 -1.48 1.72
N SER A 35 -9.46 -1.85 0.46
CA SER A 35 -8.12 -2.26 -0.01
C SER A 35 -7.14 -1.09 0.06
N LEU A 36 -7.52 0.09 -0.45
CA LEU A 36 -6.71 1.30 -0.39
C LEU A 36 -6.39 1.71 1.05
N GLU A 37 -7.38 1.66 1.95
CA GLU A 37 -7.17 1.98 3.37
C GLU A 37 -6.19 1.00 4.03
N ARG A 38 -6.29 -0.30 3.70
CA ARG A 38 -5.36 -1.32 4.21
C ARG A 38 -3.94 -1.08 3.70
N ASN A 39 -3.77 -0.78 2.41
CA ASN A 39 -2.45 -0.47 1.84
C ASN A 39 -1.84 0.77 2.50
N ARG A 40 -2.62 1.86 2.63
CA ARG A 40 -2.17 3.08 3.30
C ARG A 40 -1.78 2.85 4.77
N LYS A 41 -2.51 1.99 5.50
CA LYS A 41 -2.15 1.60 6.87
C LYS A 41 -0.85 0.78 6.91
N GLY A 42 -0.64 -0.13 5.96
CA GLY A 42 0.59 -0.91 5.83
C GLY A 42 1.81 -0.02 5.55
N GLU A 43 1.68 0.88 4.58
CA GLU A 43 2.70 1.88 4.22
C GLU A 43 3.11 2.76 5.40
N LYS A 44 2.13 3.28 6.15
CA LYS A 44 2.40 4.07 7.36
C LYS A 44 3.12 3.26 8.45
N THR A 45 2.80 1.97 8.57
CA THR A 45 3.47 1.07 9.52
C THR A 45 4.92 0.85 9.13
N MET A 46 5.18 0.67 7.83
CA MET A 46 6.53 0.49 7.29
C MET A 46 7.39 1.75 7.40
N SER A 47 6.83 2.92 7.08
CA SER A 47 7.50 4.22 7.27
C SER A 47 7.87 4.45 8.73
N ARG A 48 6.96 4.14 9.67
CA ARG A 48 7.26 4.23 11.11
C ARG A 48 8.38 3.29 11.53
N PHE A 49 8.34 2.03 11.10
CA PHE A 49 9.37 1.05 11.43
C PHE A 49 10.74 1.45 10.90
N LEU A 50 10.82 1.96 9.66
CA LEU A 50 12.06 2.48 9.08
C LEU A 50 12.61 3.69 9.85
N LYS A 51 11.72 4.59 10.32
CA LYS A 51 12.13 5.72 11.18
C LYS A 51 12.76 5.26 12.48
N GLU A 52 12.26 4.18 13.08
CA GLU A 52 12.87 3.56 14.28
C GLU A 52 14.23 2.90 13.99
N MET A 53 14.56 2.67 12.72
CA MET A 53 15.83 2.09 12.27
C MET A 53 16.88 3.13 11.87
N ILE A 54 16.58 4.44 11.95
CA ILE A 54 17.56 5.49 11.67
C ILE A 54 18.78 5.31 12.58
N GLY A 55 19.98 5.31 11.98
CA GLY A 55 21.25 5.06 12.66
C GLY A 55 21.58 3.58 12.87
N LYS A 56 20.68 2.65 12.55
CA LYS A 56 20.93 1.20 12.56
C LYS A 56 21.27 0.69 11.16
N LYS A 57 21.79 -0.54 11.10
CA LYS A 57 22.13 -1.24 9.85
C LYS A 57 21.18 -2.41 9.60
N PRO A 58 19.91 -2.16 9.24
CA PRO A 58 19.00 -3.24 8.88
C PRO A 58 19.39 -3.88 7.54
N MET A 59 18.94 -5.12 7.37
CA MET A 59 19.02 -5.87 6.14
C MET A 59 17.76 -5.56 5.32
N ILE A 60 17.93 -4.76 4.26
CA ILE A 60 16.82 -4.31 3.40
C ILE A 60 16.82 -5.16 2.13
N THR A 61 15.66 -5.73 1.82
CA THR A 61 15.45 -6.51 0.59
C THR A 61 14.45 -5.79 -0.30
N SER A 62 14.85 -5.53 -1.55
CA SER A 62 14.00 -4.94 -2.60
C SER A 62 14.33 -5.58 -3.94
N GLU A 63 13.56 -5.30 -4.98
CA GLU A 63 13.89 -5.75 -6.35
C GLU A 63 15.19 -5.15 -6.88
N LEU A 64 15.52 -3.93 -6.47
CA LEU A 64 16.63 -3.13 -7.00
C LEU A 64 17.90 -3.16 -6.12
N ILE A 65 17.80 -3.70 -4.91
CA ILE A 65 18.86 -3.82 -3.92
C ILE A 65 18.78 -5.23 -3.34
N GLY A 66 19.80 -6.05 -3.63
CA GLY A 66 19.97 -7.33 -2.97
C GLY A 66 20.25 -7.15 -1.47
N THR A 67 19.98 -8.20 -0.71
CA THR A 67 20.11 -8.28 0.76
C THR A 67 21.49 -7.80 1.22
N ASN A 68 21.54 -6.62 1.84
CA ASN A 68 22.77 -5.99 2.29
C ASN A 68 22.50 -5.14 3.53
N ASP A 69 23.50 -5.05 4.41
CA ASP A 69 23.49 -4.13 5.55
C ASP A 69 23.70 -2.70 5.06
N TRP A 70 22.62 -1.94 4.99
CA TRP A 70 22.64 -0.52 4.70
C TRP A 70 22.36 0.26 5.98
N LEU A 71 23.11 1.33 6.22
CA LEU A 71 22.80 2.28 7.29
C LEU A 71 21.63 3.14 6.86
N VAL A 72 20.55 3.15 7.64
CA VAL A 72 19.45 4.09 7.42
C VAL A 72 19.89 5.45 7.95
N VAL A 73 20.05 6.42 7.06
CA VAL A 73 20.47 7.78 7.42
C VAL A 73 19.27 8.66 7.67
N ASP A 74 18.24 8.53 6.84
CA ASP A 74 17.06 9.38 6.90
C ASP A 74 15.85 8.69 6.28
N VAL A 75 14.65 9.04 6.73
CA VAL A 75 13.37 8.46 6.27
C VAL A 75 12.31 9.55 6.21
N ASP A 76 11.81 9.80 5.00
CA ASP A 76 10.70 10.71 4.70
C ASP A 76 9.36 9.96 4.64
N GLU A 77 8.32 10.57 4.06
CA GLU A 77 7.01 9.91 3.87
C GLU A 77 7.09 8.77 2.85
N ASP A 78 7.74 8.99 1.71
CA ASP A 78 7.78 8.04 0.61
C ASP A 78 9.18 7.48 0.31
N TRP A 79 10.22 8.06 0.93
CA TRP A 79 11.62 7.77 0.59
C TRP A 79 12.44 7.36 1.81
N VAL A 80 13.38 6.45 1.59
CA VAL A 80 14.42 6.07 2.55
C VAL A 80 15.79 6.38 1.96
N LYS A 81 16.62 7.05 2.76
CA LYS A 81 18.02 7.33 2.44
C LYS A 81 18.91 6.31 3.12
N LEU A 82 19.58 5.51 2.31
CA LEU A 82 20.49 4.45 2.72
C LEU A 82 21.93 4.85 2.43
N SER A 83 22.82 4.56 3.35
CA SER A 83 24.26 4.77 3.19
C SER A 83 25.03 3.51 3.52
N LYS A 84 26.08 3.23 2.76
CA LYS A 84 26.98 2.11 3.02
C LYS A 84 28.41 2.57 2.78
N THR A 85 29.25 2.36 3.79
CA THR A 85 30.69 2.57 3.66
C THR A 85 31.34 1.24 3.31
N ASP A 86 32.03 1.20 2.18
CA ASP A 86 32.81 0.04 1.77
C ASP A 86 34.10 -0.07 2.61
N LYS A 87 34.74 -1.24 2.64
CA LYS A 87 36.04 -1.47 3.32
C LYS A 87 37.15 -0.55 2.80
N LYS A 88 36.99 -0.01 1.60
CA LYS A 88 37.88 0.98 0.96
C LYS A 88 37.60 2.43 1.38
N GLY A 89 36.70 2.68 2.32
CA GLY A 89 36.34 4.02 2.80
C GLY A 89 35.41 4.81 1.88
N GLN A 90 34.94 4.22 0.76
CA GLN A 90 34.00 4.86 -0.14
C GLN A 90 32.58 4.77 0.41
N THR A 91 31.93 5.91 0.61
CA THR A 91 30.52 5.99 1.03
C THR A 91 29.61 6.01 -0.19
N LYS A 92 28.76 4.98 -0.31
CA LYS A 92 27.69 4.93 -1.30
C LYS A 92 26.39 5.34 -0.62
N THR A 93 25.72 6.35 -1.17
CA THR A 93 24.38 6.74 -0.72
C THR A 93 23.38 6.33 -1.79
N LYS A 94 22.24 5.77 -1.39
CA LYS A 94 21.15 5.38 -2.28
C LYS A 94 19.83 5.85 -1.69
N LEU A 95 19.00 6.43 -2.55
CA LEU A 95 17.63 6.82 -2.22
C LEU A 95 16.69 5.79 -2.84
N MET A 96 15.71 5.32 -2.07
CA MET A 96 14.77 4.27 -2.46
C MET A 96 13.37 4.64 -1.98
N ARG A 97 12.34 4.30 -2.74
CA ARG A 97 10.97 4.47 -2.26
C ARG A 97 10.60 3.39 -1.26
N ILE A 98 9.80 3.74 -0.27
CA ILE A 98 9.31 2.80 0.75
C ILE A 98 8.41 1.73 0.11
N GLU A 99 7.65 2.08 -0.93
CA GLU A 99 6.80 1.15 -1.69
C GLU A 99 7.59 0.03 -2.40
N ASP A 100 8.86 0.27 -2.75
CA ASP A 100 9.71 -0.70 -3.45
C ASP A 100 10.38 -1.70 -2.48
N ILE A 101 10.25 -1.48 -1.17
CA ILE A 101 10.86 -2.32 -0.15
C ILE A 101 9.94 -3.50 0.13
N ARG A 102 10.46 -4.71 -0.06
CA ARG A 102 9.71 -5.95 0.20
C ARG A 102 9.80 -6.37 1.65
N SER A 103 10.99 -6.30 2.25
CA SER A 103 11.21 -6.67 3.64
C SER A 103 12.39 -5.92 4.24
N VAL A 104 12.32 -5.75 5.56
CA VAL A 104 13.35 -5.12 6.37
C VAL A 104 13.54 -5.95 7.62
N GLU A 105 14.77 -6.40 7.86
CA GLU A 105 15.12 -7.22 9.02
C GLU A 105 16.19 -6.50 9.86
N LEU A 106 16.02 -6.51 11.18
CA LEU A 106 17.03 -6.03 12.11
C LEU A 106 17.62 -7.23 12.85
N LEU A 107 18.93 -7.42 12.72
CA LEU A 107 19.65 -8.35 13.58
C LEU A 107 20.08 -7.57 14.83
N GLU A 108 19.31 -7.70 15.91
CA GLU A 108 19.79 -7.34 17.24
C GLU A 108 20.73 -8.45 17.73
N LYS A 109 21.99 -8.08 17.99
CA LYS A 109 23.02 -8.93 18.60
C LYS A 109 23.22 -8.55 20.05
#